data_AF-A0A925UUH8-F1
#
_entry.id   AF-A0A925UUH8-F1
#
_cell.length_a   1.000
_cell.length_b   1.000
_cell.length_c   1.000
_cell.angle_alpha   90.00
_cell.angle_beta   90.00
_cell.angle_gamma   90.00
#
_symmetry.space_group_name_H-M   'P 1'
#
loop_
_entity.id
_entity.type
_entity.pdbx_description
1 polymer ?
#
loop_
_entity_poly.entity_id
_entity_poly.type
_entity_poly.pdbx_seq_one_letter_code
_entity_poly.pdbx_strand_id
1 'polypeptide(L)'
;MEIIQTFVESWDRQCACLNSVAELITEENKHVTPSADGWPLYHQLAHVHLVRLEWFKKASNNPDLDIKHFFREEGDRWVPSDDLPVLKAALIHLGEVISAWLPGALAEGKPSGGYDHPAFFMQHQIWHEGWHIGLILLALRLNGEEPAEEWEEAKLWGRWRVE
;
A
#
# COMPACT_ATOMS: atom_id res chain seq x y z
N MET A 1 -22.53 9.67 8.86
CA MET A 1 -21.74 8.93 9.86
C MET A 1 -21.48 7.51 9.40
N GLU A 2 -22.51 6.76 9.01
CA GLU A 2 -22.37 5.39 8.47
C GLU A 2 -21.53 5.34 7.19
N ILE A 3 -21.77 6.22 6.21
CA ILE A 3 -20.93 6.28 4.99
C ILE A 3 -19.44 6.55 5.28
N ILE A 4 -19.11 7.43 6.24
CA ILE A 4 -17.70 7.71 6.59
C ILE A 4 -17.04 6.44 7.15
N GLN A 5 -17.76 5.69 7.98
CA GLN A 5 -17.27 4.41 8.48
C GLN A 5 -17.05 3.41 7.34
N THR A 6 -17.94 3.36 6.33
CA THR A 6 -17.74 2.53 5.14
C THR A 6 -16.48 2.91 4.35
N PHE A 7 -16.17 4.20 4.23
CA PHE A 7 -14.92 4.65 3.61
C PHE A 7 -13.69 4.20 4.41
N VAL A 8 -13.71 4.36 5.73
CA VAL A 8 -12.61 3.91 6.61
C VAL A 8 -12.45 2.39 6.52
N GLU A 9 -13.56 1.65 6.55
CA GLU A 9 -13.54 0.19 6.40
C GLU A 9 -12.96 -0.23 5.04
N SER A 10 -13.29 0.50 3.95
CA SER A 10 -12.70 0.27 2.64
C SER A 10 -11.18 0.46 2.65
N TRP A 11 -10.68 1.45 3.38
CA TRP A 11 -9.24 1.65 3.56
C TRP A 11 -8.59 0.52 4.36
N ASP A 12 -9.20 0.13 5.47
CA ASP A 12 -8.69 -0.94 6.33
C ASP A 12 -8.66 -2.30 5.60
N ARG A 13 -9.69 -2.59 4.79
CA ARG A 13 -9.75 -3.76 3.91
C ARG A 13 -8.59 -3.76 2.90
N GLN A 14 -8.31 -2.63 2.27
CA GLN A 14 -7.17 -2.49 1.35
C GLN A 14 -5.83 -2.71 2.06
N CYS A 15 -5.64 -2.11 3.24
CA CYS A 15 -4.44 -2.33 4.04
C CYS A 15 -4.27 -3.81 4.41
N ALA A 16 -5.36 -4.48 4.78
CA ALA A 16 -5.32 -5.89 5.11
C ALA A 16 -4.97 -6.77 3.89
N CYS A 17 -5.47 -6.45 2.69
CA CYS A 17 -5.08 -7.09 1.43
C CYS A 17 -3.57 -6.94 1.18
N LEU A 18 -3.06 -5.70 1.23
CA LEU A 18 -1.64 -5.42 1.01
C LEU A 18 -0.76 -6.14 2.02
N ASN A 19 -1.15 -6.12 3.30
CA ASN A 19 -0.38 -6.79 4.36
C ASN A 19 -0.34 -8.30 4.16
N SER A 20 -1.46 -8.93 3.79
CA SER A 20 -1.50 -10.37 3.47
C SER A 20 -0.60 -10.71 2.27
N VAL A 21 -0.57 -9.87 1.22
CA VAL A 21 0.32 -10.07 0.08
C VAL A 21 1.78 -9.86 0.47
N ALA A 22 2.07 -8.86 1.30
CA ALA A 22 3.42 -8.62 1.79
C ALA A 22 3.94 -9.79 2.64
N GLU A 23 3.08 -10.53 3.34
CA GLU A 23 3.45 -11.76 4.08
C GLU A 23 4.00 -12.87 3.16
N LEU A 24 3.58 -12.94 1.89
CA LEU A 24 4.10 -13.91 0.91
C LEU A 24 5.53 -13.59 0.45
N ILE A 25 6.01 -12.38 0.70
CA ILE A 25 7.36 -11.95 0.30
C ILE A 25 8.35 -12.37 1.38
N THR A 26 9.31 -13.21 1.02
CA THR A 26 10.36 -13.74 1.90
C THR A 26 11.74 -13.30 1.41
N GLU A 27 12.77 -13.54 2.21
CA GLU A 27 14.16 -13.22 1.81
C GLU A 27 14.57 -14.02 0.56
N GLU A 28 14.03 -15.22 0.38
CA GLU A 28 14.32 -16.10 -0.76
C GLU A 28 13.71 -15.59 -2.07
N ASN A 29 12.51 -15.00 -2.01
CA ASN A 29 11.80 -14.56 -3.23
C ASN A 29 11.78 -13.06 -3.45
N LYS A 30 12.29 -12.22 -2.53
CA LYS A 30 12.15 -10.75 -2.65
C LYS A 30 12.68 -10.15 -3.94
N HIS A 31 13.59 -10.82 -4.63
CA HIS A 31 14.21 -10.36 -5.87
C HIS A 31 13.48 -10.77 -7.16
N VAL A 32 12.40 -11.56 -7.08
CA VAL A 32 11.63 -11.95 -8.27
C VAL A 32 10.88 -10.76 -8.86
N THR A 33 10.67 -10.76 -10.17
CA THR A 33 10.13 -9.61 -10.92
C THR A 33 8.94 -10.02 -11.80
N PRO A 34 7.97 -9.13 -12.04
CA PRO A 34 6.80 -9.41 -12.88
C PRO A 34 7.08 -9.32 -14.39
N SER A 35 8.22 -8.73 -14.77
CA SER A 35 8.69 -8.57 -16.15
C SER A 35 10.20 -8.31 -16.15
N ALA A 36 10.84 -8.39 -17.32
CA ALA A 36 12.30 -8.19 -17.46
C ALA A 36 12.78 -6.79 -17.02
N ASP A 37 11.92 -5.79 -17.11
CA ASP A 37 12.14 -4.39 -16.71
C ASP A 37 11.37 -4.00 -15.44
N GLY A 38 10.65 -4.94 -14.83
CA GLY A 38 9.83 -4.72 -13.66
C GLY A 38 10.63 -4.63 -12.37
N TRP A 39 10.02 -4.05 -11.34
CA TRP A 39 10.66 -3.96 -10.02
C TRP A 39 10.54 -5.27 -9.23
N PRO A 40 11.57 -5.61 -8.44
CA PRO A 40 11.52 -6.75 -7.53
C PRO A 40 10.51 -6.51 -6.40
N LEU A 41 10.06 -7.59 -5.76
CA LEU A 41 8.99 -7.54 -4.74
C LEU A 41 9.28 -6.56 -3.59
N TYR A 42 10.50 -6.52 -3.06
CA TYR A 42 10.85 -5.56 -1.99
C TYR A 42 10.72 -4.10 -2.45
N HIS A 43 11.03 -3.83 -3.72
CA HIS A 43 10.90 -2.49 -4.30
C HIS A 43 9.42 -2.13 -4.48
N GLN A 44 8.57 -3.07 -4.88
CA GLN A 44 7.11 -2.83 -4.91
C GLN A 44 6.60 -2.36 -3.54
N LEU A 45 7.00 -3.03 -2.45
CA LEU A 45 6.63 -2.63 -1.08
C LEU A 45 7.18 -1.25 -0.69
N ALA A 46 8.46 -1.00 -0.95
CA ALA A 46 9.08 0.29 -0.66
C ALA A 46 8.39 1.43 -1.41
N HIS A 47 8.04 1.22 -2.68
CA HIS A 47 7.35 2.18 -3.51
C HIS A 47 5.94 2.47 -3.01
N VAL A 48 5.17 1.43 -2.66
CA VAL A 48 3.84 1.61 -2.05
C VAL A 48 3.92 2.47 -0.79
N HIS A 49 4.88 2.19 0.10
CA HIS A 49 5.10 3.01 1.30
C HIS A 49 5.44 4.46 0.96
N LEU A 50 6.35 4.68 0.01
CA LEU A 50 6.75 6.03 -0.41
C LEU A 50 5.56 6.82 -0.95
N VAL A 51 4.80 6.24 -1.89
CA VAL A 51 3.64 6.91 -2.50
C VAL A 51 2.61 7.23 -1.43
N ARG A 52 2.28 6.26 -0.58
CA ARG A 52 1.36 6.45 0.54
C ARG A 52 1.81 7.61 1.44
N LEU A 53 3.08 7.65 1.83
CA LEU A 53 3.64 8.67 2.71
C LEU A 53 3.61 10.06 2.07
N GLU A 54 4.13 10.20 0.86
CA GLU A 54 4.27 11.50 0.20
C GLU A 54 2.93 12.13 -0.14
N TRP A 55 1.95 11.32 -0.57
CA TRP A 55 0.59 11.83 -0.79
C TRP A 55 -0.15 12.10 0.51
N PHE A 56 0.09 11.30 1.55
CA PHE A 56 -0.52 11.56 2.86
C PHE A 56 0.02 12.84 3.49
N LYS A 57 1.33 13.13 3.43
CA LYS A 57 1.90 14.40 3.89
C LYS A 57 1.21 15.61 3.24
N LYS A 58 0.97 15.53 1.94
CA LYS A 58 0.23 16.57 1.19
C LYS A 58 -1.23 16.64 1.61
N ALA A 59 -1.92 15.50 1.69
CA ALA A 59 -3.34 15.43 2.02
C ALA A 59 -3.62 15.93 3.45
N SER A 60 -2.83 15.49 4.43
CA SER A 60 -2.92 15.89 5.83
C SER A 60 -2.36 17.29 6.12
N ASN A 61 -1.80 17.97 5.11
CA ASN A 61 -1.09 19.24 5.25
C ASN A 61 -0.01 19.19 6.36
N ASN A 62 0.74 18.10 6.40
CA ASN A 62 1.79 17.84 7.38
C ASN A 62 3.08 17.41 6.67
N PRO A 63 3.83 18.36 6.06
CA PRO A 63 5.07 18.06 5.35
C PRO A 63 6.16 17.50 6.27
N ASP A 64 6.15 17.90 7.54
CA ASP A 64 7.14 17.53 8.56
C ASP A 64 6.78 16.25 9.33
N LEU A 65 5.83 15.45 8.80
CA LEU A 65 5.46 14.18 9.39
C LEU A 65 6.71 13.29 9.52
N ASP A 66 7.06 12.95 10.76
CA ASP A 66 8.24 12.17 11.13
C ASP A 66 8.02 10.66 10.89
N ILE A 67 7.73 10.32 9.64
CA ILE A 67 7.68 8.95 9.13
C ILE A 67 8.71 8.87 8.00
N LYS A 68 9.63 7.91 8.12
CA LYS A 68 10.72 7.72 7.17
C LYS A 68 10.20 7.09 5.87
N HIS A 69 10.76 7.49 4.73
CA HIS A 69 10.73 6.68 3.51
C HIS A 69 11.95 5.75 3.47
N PHE A 70 11.86 4.70 2.66
CA PHE A 70 12.90 3.65 2.57
C PHE A 70 13.63 3.69 1.23
N PHE A 71 13.91 4.89 0.75
CA PHE A 71 14.75 5.11 -0.43
C PHE A 71 15.96 5.92 -0.02
N ARG A 72 17.11 5.55 -0.55
CA ARG A 72 18.36 6.30 -0.43
C ARG A 72 18.81 6.76 -1.80
N GLU A 73 19.45 7.93 -1.85
CA GLU A 73 20.05 8.44 -3.06
C GLU A 73 21.45 7.83 -3.22
N GLU A 74 21.69 7.19 -4.36
CA GLU A 74 22.99 6.69 -4.78
C GLU A 74 23.34 7.29 -6.15
N GLY A 75 24.02 8.45 -6.14
CA GLY A 75 24.23 9.25 -7.34
C GLY A 75 22.89 9.74 -7.89
N ASP A 76 22.61 9.48 -9.16
CA ASP A 76 21.34 9.85 -9.81
C ASP A 76 20.23 8.80 -9.62
N ARG A 77 20.44 7.78 -8.78
CA ARG A 77 19.50 6.68 -8.57
C ARG A 77 18.84 6.75 -7.20
N TRP A 78 17.56 6.45 -7.18
CA TRP A 78 16.80 6.19 -5.95
C TRP A 78 16.76 4.69 -5.70
N VAL A 79 17.42 4.25 -4.63
CA VAL A 79 17.58 2.83 -4.31
C VAL A 79 16.71 2.48 -3.10
N PRO A 80 15.76 1.54 -3.22
CA PRO A 80 14.94 1.13 -2.09
C PRO A 80 15.74 0.28 -1.09
N SER A 81 15.32 0.32 0.18
CA SER A 81 15.69 -0.67 1.19
C SER A 81 15.15 -2.04 0.77
N ASP A 82 15.90 -3.10 1.04
CA ASP A 82 15.47 -4.49 0.86
C ASP A 82 15.24 -5.22 2.20
N ASP A 83 15.22 -4.48 3.31
CA ASP A 83 14.88 -4.96 4.65
C ASP A 83 13.36 -5.18 4.79
N LEU A 84 12.92 -6.42 4.55
CA LEU A 84 11.51 -6.78 4.53
C LEU A 84 10.80 -6.54 5.88
N PRO A 85 11.33 -6.94 7.05
CA PRO A 85 10.69 -6.64 8.33
C PRO A 85 10.40 -5.16 8.52
N VAL A 86 11.37 -4.29 8.19
CA VAL A 86 11.20 -2.84 8.32
C VAL A 86 10.15 -2.30 7.35
N LEU A 87 10.16 -2.73 6.09
CA LEU A 87 9.17 -2.31 5.09
C LEU A 87 7.75 -2.71 5.48
N LYS A 88 7.55 -3.96 5.90
CA LYS A 88 6.22 -4.48 6.29
C LYS A 88 5.69 -3.74 7.52
N ALA A 89 6.53 -3.53 8.53
CA ALA A 89 6.14 -2.79 9.73
C ALA A 89 5.75 -1.34 9.40
N ALA A 90 6.49 -0.69 8.49
CA ALA A 90 6.18 0.68 8.09
C ALA A 90 4.88 0.81 7.28
N LEU A 91 4.58 -0.16 6.40
CA LEU A 91 3.31 -0.22 5.69
C LEU A 91 2.12 -0.33 6.65
N ILE A 92 2.21 -1.22 7.65
CA ILE A 92 1.19 -1.36 8.70
C ILE A 92 1.02 -0.04 9.44
N HIS A 93 2.12 0.50 9.98
CA HIS A 93 2.09 1.71 10.79
C HIS A 93 1.47 2.91 10.04
N LEU A 94 1.89 3.14 8.80
CA LEU A 94 1.35 4.24 8.00
C LEU A 94 -0.12 4.00 7.60
N GLY A 95 -0.51 2.73 7.41
CA GLY A 95 -1.91 2.35 7.21
C GLY A 95 -2.81 2.76 8.38
N GLU A 96 -2.36 2.49 9.61
CA GLU A 96 -3.06 2.85 10.85
C GLU A 96 -3.13 4.37 11.04
N VAL A 97 -2.05 5.09 10.77
CA VAL A 97 -2.01 6.56 10.86
C VAL A 97 -3.02 7.19 9.89
N ILE A 98 -3.12 6.69 8.67
CA ILE A 98 -4.10 7.17 7.69
C ILE A 98 -5.53 6.80 8.11
N SER A 99 -5.75 5.57 8.59
CA SER A 99 -7.05 5.13 9.08
C SER A 99 -7.57 6.03 10.21
N ALA A 100 -6.69 6.44 11.13
CA ALA A 100 -7.04 7.37 12.21
C ALA A 100 -7.37 8.80 11.72
N TRP A 101 -6.75 9.25 10.62
CA TRP A 101 -6.99 10.59 10.05
C TRP A 101 -8.27 10.67 9.21
N LEU A 102 -8.59 9.61 8.47
CA LEU A 102 -9.69 9.59 7.48
C LEU A 102 -11.06 10.06 8.01
N PRO A 103 -11.55 9.62 9.18
CA PRO A 103 -12.88 10.03 9.65
C PRO A 103 -13.03 11.54 9.77
N GLY A 104 -12.00 12.21 10.30
CA GLY A 104 -11.99 13.66 10.48
C GLY A 104 -11.95 14.39 9.14
N ALA A 105 -11.05 13.96 8.24
CA ALA A 105 -10.91 14.56 6.92
C ALA A 105 -12.20 14.41 6.08
N LEU A 106 -12.79 13.21 6.07
CA LEU A 106 -14.03 12.94 5.34
C LEU A 106 -15.23 13.70 5.92
N ALA A 107 -15.28 13.90 7.25
CA ALA A 107 -16.33 14.70 7.87
C ALA A 107 -16.20 16.20 7.54
N GLU A 108 -14.97 16.71 7.41
CA GLU A 108 -14.73 18.09 7.01
C GLU A 108 -15.04 18.33 5.52
N GLY A 109 -14.76 17.35 4.66
CA GLY A 109 -15.17 17.34 3.24
C GLY A 109 -14.52 18.44 2.40
N LYS A 110 -13.42 19.04 2.87
CA LYS A 110 -12.68 20.09 2.15
C LYS A 110 -11.59 19.49 1.26
N PRO A 111 -11.14 20.22 0.23
CA PRO A 111 -9.93 19.86 -0.50
C PRO A 111 -8.76 19.58 0.43
N SER A 112 -7.95 18.58 0.09
CA SER A 112 -6.91 18.02 0.95
C SER A 112 -5.67 17.76 0.09
N GLY A 113 -4.64 18.58 0.28
CA GLY A 113 -3.45 18.55 -0.57
C GLY A 113 -3.77 18.80 -2.04
N GLY A 114 -3.47 17.80 -2.90
CA GLY A 114 -3.75 17.83 -4.33
C GLY A 114 -5.10 17.24 -4.75
N TYR A 115 -6.00 16.96 -3.79
CA TYR A 115 -7.28 16.32 -4.05
C TYR A 115 -8.46 17.26 -3.76
N ASP A 116 -9.46 17.26 -4.63
CA ASP A 116 -10.68 18.05 -4.46
C ASP A 116 -11.51 17.61 -3.25
N HIS A 117 -11.34 16.37 -2.81
CA HIS A 117 -11.99 15.78 -1.64
C HIS A 117 -11.12 14.64 -1.06
N PRO A 118 -11.10 14.40 0.27
CA PRO A 118 -10.25 13.36 0.88
C PRO A 118 -10.60 11.93 0.42
N ALA A 119 -11.82 11.72 -0.06
CA ALA A 119 -12.23 10.48 -0.70
C ALA A 119 -11.36 10.14 -1.93
N PHE A 120 -10.91 11.14 -2.70
CA PHE A 120 -10.06 10.91 -3.87
C PHE A 120 -8.63 10.53 -3.48
N PHE A 121 -8.13 11.03 -2.35
CA PHE A 121 -6.87 10.52 -1.78
C PHE A 121 -6.99 9.01 -1.51
N MET A 122 -8.04 8.60 -0.78
CA MET A 122 -8.26 7.19 -0.44
C MET A 122 -8.41 6.32 -1.70
N GLN A 123 -9.24 6.74 -2.65
CA GLN A 123 -9.45 6.01 -3.90
C GLN A 123 -8.17 5.88 -4.73
N HIS A 124 -7.36 6.93 -4.79
CA HIS A 124 -6.06 6.87 -5.43
C HIS A 124 -5.17 5.82 -4.76
N GLN A 125 -5.10 5.80 -3.42
CA GLN A 125 -4.30 4.79 -2.72
C GLN A 125 -4.83 3.37 -2.97
N ILE A 126 -6.14 3.14 -2.92
CA ILE A 126 -6.73 1.81 -3.19
C ILE A 126 -6.38 1.33 -4.59
N TRP A 127 -6.56 2.17 -5.61
CA TRP A 127 -6.23 1.79 -6.99
C TRP A 127 -4.73 1.52 -7.16
N HIS A 128 -3.89 2.44 -6.67
CA HIS A 128 -2.44 2.33 -6.76
C HIS A 128 -1.93 1.05 -6.08
N GLU A 129 -2.40 0.77 -4.86
CA GLU A 129 -1.98 -0.41 -4.13
C GLU A 129 -2.53 -1.70 -4.75
N GLY A 130 -3.76 -1.69 -5.27
CA GLY A 130 -4.31 -2.81 -6.04
C GLY A 130 -3.46 -3.14 -7.28
N TRP A 131 -2.97 -2.12 -7.99
CA TRP A 131 -2.02 -2.29 -9.10
C TRP A 131 -0.73 -2.98 -8.65
N HIS A 132 -0.12 -2.54 -7.55
CA HIS A 132 1.10 -3.16 -7.02
C HIS A 132 0.87 -4.57 -6.46
N ILE A 133 -0.28 -4.85 -5.85
CA ILE A 133 -0.68 -6.21 -5.46
C ILE A 133 -0.69 -7.12 -6.70
N GLY A 134 -1.29 -6.68 -7.81
CA GLY A 134 -1.30 -7.43 -9.06
C GLY A 134 0.11 -7.73 -9.59
N LEU A 135 1.02 -6.76 -9.52
CA LEU A 135 2.43 -6.96 -9.91
C LEU A 135 3.15 -7.96 -8.99
N ILE A 136 2.90 -7.93 -7.69
CA ILE A 136 3.49 -8.88 -6.74
C ILE A 136 2.99 -10.31 -7.04
N LEU A 137 1.68 -10.49 -7.18
CA LEU A 137 1.10 -11.80 -7.49
C LEU A 137 1.58 -12.35 -8.84
N LEU A 138 1.70 -11.49 -9.85
CA LEU A 138 2.24 -11.88 -11.16
C LEU A 138 3.70 -12.38 -11.04
N ALA A 139 4.54 -11.66 -10.30
CA ALA A 139 5.93 -12.05 -10.10
C ALA A 139 6.06 -13.37 -9.33
N LEU A 140 5.24 -13.59 -8.30
CA LEU A 140 5.15 -14.85 -7.57
C LEU A 140 4.70 -16.00 -8.49
N ARG A 141 3.65 -15.79 -9.30
CA ARG A 141 3.18 -16.77 -10.30
C ARG A 141 4.28 -17.17 -11.27
N LEU A 142 5.00 -16.20 -11.83
CA LEU A 142 6.11 -16.47 -12.76
C LEU A 142 7.28 -17.22 -12.09
N ASN A 143 7.43 -17.09 -10.77
CA ASN A 143 8.42 -17.83 -9.98
C ASN A 143 7.92 -19.22 -9.51
N GLY A 144 6.68 -19.61 -9.84
CA GLY A 144 6.09 -20.88 -9.38
C GLY A 144 5.64 -20.87 -7.92
N GLU A 145 5.47 -19.68 -7.33
CA GLU A 145 5.06 -19.44 -5.94
C GLU A 145 3.69 -18.75 -5.87
N GLU A 146 2.84 -19.01 -6.87
CA GLU A 146 1.47 -18.49 -6.88
C GLU A 146 0.71 -18.97 -5.62
N PRO A 147 0.05 -18.05 -4.88
CA PRO A 147 -0.80 -18.48 -3.78
C PRO A 147 -2.00 -19.28 -4.29
N ALA A 148 -2.49 -20.21 -3.46
CA ALA A 148 -3.68 -20.99 -3.78
C ALA A 148 -4.93 -20.10 -3.91
N GLU A 149 -5.90 -20.51 -4.72
CA GLU A 149 -7.16 -19.78 -4.92
C GLU A 149 -7.91 -19.57 -3.59
N GLU A 150 -7.91 -20.57 -2.71
CA GLU A 150 -8.54 -20.45 -1.39
C GLU A 150 -7.85 -19.41 -0.50
N TRP A 151 -6.53 -19.21 -0.69
CA TRP A 151 -5.80 -18.15 -0.02
C TRP A 151 -6.21 -16.78 -0.58
N GLU A 152 -6.29 -16.63 -1.91
CA GLU A 152 -6.71 -15.37 -2.54
C GLU A 152 -8.13 -14.99 -2.14
N GLU A 153 -9.03 -15.97 -2.11
CA GLU A 153 -10.41 -15.76 -1.66
C GLU A 153 -10.43 -15.26 -0.21
N ALA A 154 -9.76 -15.97 0.71
CA ALA A 154 -9.77 -15.63 2.12
C ALA A 154 -9.03 -14.31 2.45
N LYS A 155 -8.00 -13.95 1.67
CA LYS A 155 -7.08 -12.85 2.00
C LYS A 155 -7.25 -11.61 1.13
N LEU A 156 -7.88 -11.71 -0.04
CA LEU A 156 -8.10 -10.62 -0.97
C LEU A 156 -9.58 -10.46 -1.30
N TRP A 157 -10.18 -11.41 -2.01
CA TRP A 157 -11.49 -11.19 -2.66
C TRP A 157 -12.65 -11.18 -1.68
N GLY A 158 -12.66 -12.12 -0.72
CA GLY A 158 -13.67 -12.20 0.35
C GLY A 158 -13.62 -11.02 1.34
N ARG A 159 -12.57 -10.18 1.28
CA ARG A 159 -12.57 -8.90 2.04
C ARG A 159 -13.40 -7.82 1.37
N TRP A 160 -13.62 -7.91 0.06
CA TRP A 160 -14.31 -6.89 -0.72
C TRP A 160 -15.78 -7.20 -0.97
N ARG A 161 -16.12 -8.48 -1.14
CA ARG A 161 -17.49 -8.93 -1.41
C ARG A 161 -17.94 -10.00 -0.43
N VAL A 162 -19.26 -10.09 -0.25
CA VAL A 162 -19.92 -11.22 0.41
C VAL A 162 -20.40 -12.18 -0.68
N GLU A 163 -20.35 -13.48 -0.38
CA GLU A 163 -20.91 -14.54 -1.23
C GLU A 163 -22.21 -15.10 -0.64
#